data_AF-A0A4P8PMX2-F1
#
_entry.id   AF-A0A4P8PMX2-F1
#
_cell.length_a   1.000
_cell.length_b   1.000
_cell.length_c   1.000
_cell.angle_alpha   90.00
_cell.angle_beta   90.00
_cell.angle_gamma   90.00
#
_symmetry.space_group_name_H-M   'P 1'
#
loop_
_entity.id
_entity.type
_entity.pdbx_description
1 polymer ?
#
loop_
_entity_poly.entity_id
_entity_poly.type
_entity_poly.pdbx_seq_one_letter_code
_entity_poly.pdbx_strand_id
1 'polypeptide(L)'
;MTSPDRWVPPGAYTGGSIRNLPMVTWDSARAEILSKVTASFAGVEAIGSNLNSVTKLALNAATDAQSGASQAQASAEAVQNTTAQNAVDLAELVAVRSGQSSGGTAFSDAFSRTELGLDYTTFKTGPVADLVVVDGQVQLNRVGDKNTGNVVALSKTVTGADDQRVSVVVGRMQEAYNAAAQIVVRSAADLSTFVYARIYRDSIHLGWGTRSGGTTVYNNWRPPVSTAVNTGDTVTIEAVGRTYKVLVNGVLVIGHTDGDTADAPQSPIGANNRSFGFGCQYYWNGLFGYFSFAINALTAADLSSPSIVGTGWSLYRLSSVAVAQPAGEARLAADTFDTVGPAKNIAVPDLGRGEVQIEKAGWYAITTAYALSSSTTGARVGLWTTPAPGGSWSLSRVGARTADDTASKSIGSSFTVFLQQGSVVAPGYYLGGKNGFVGTATYFDGALLSY
;
A
#
# COMPACT_ATOMS: atom_id res chain seq x y z
N MET A 1 93.08 38.55 -9.28
CA MET A 1 91.76 38.77 -8.62
C MET A 1 92.01 39.13 -7.17
N THR A 2 91.66 40.34 -6.76
CA THR A 2 91.82 40.84 -5.39
C THR A 2 90.62 40.39 -4.55
N SER A 3 90.87 39.63 -3.48
CA SER A 3 89.87 39.29 -2.45
C SER A 3 89.41 40.57 -1.72
N PRO A 4 88.10 40.77 -1.46
CA PRO A 4 87.59 41.93 -0.73
C PRO A 4 87.99 41.95 0.75
N ASP A 5 88.29 40.78 1.30
CA ASP A 5 88.64 40.62 2.71
C ASP A 5 90.12 40.25 2.76
N ARG A 6 90.95 41.16 3.27
CA ARG A 6 92.43 41.10 3.30
C ARG A 6 93.01 39.98 4.17
N TRP A 7 92.31 38.86 4.32
CA TRP A 7 92.75 37.72 5.10
C TRP A 7 92.79 36.47 4.24
N VAL A 8 94.01 36.00 3.97
CA VAL A 8 94.29 34.73 3.30
C VAL A 8 94.51 33.68 4.38
N PRO A 9 93.75 32.57 4.41
CA PRO A 9 93.94 31.50 5.39
C PRO A 9 95.37 30.93 5.30
N PRO A 10 96.05 30.69 6.43
CA PRO A 10 97.35 30.02 6.43
C PRO A 10 97.26 28.67 5.70
N GLY A 11 98.01 28.50 4.59
CA GLY A 11 98.03 27.29 3.78
C GLY A 11 97.31 27.35 2.43
N ALA A 12 96.66 28.46 2.05
CA ALA A 12 95.94 28.58 0.77
C ALA A 12 96.83 28.51 -0.49
N TYR A 13 98.15 28.68 -0.35
CA TYR A 13 99.12 28.54 -1.44
C TYR A 13 100.26 27.61 -1.01
N THR A 14 100.01 26.30 -1.05
CA THR A 14 101.06 25.28 -0.90
C THR A 14 101.59 24.90 -2.29
N GLY A 15 102.63 25.60 -2.74
CA GLY A 15 103.33 25.27 -3.99
C GLY A 15 104.23 26.40 -4.48
N GLY A 16 105.54 26.24 -4.30
CA GLY A 16 106.57 27.27 -4.57
C GLY A 16 106.87 27.61 -6.04
N SER A 17 105.89 27.60 -6.95
CA SER A 17 106.10 28.10 -8.32
C SER A 17 104.80 28.41 -9.05
N ILE A 18 104.71 29.60 -9.64
CA ILE A 18 103.62 30.04 -10.53
C ILE A 18 103.49 29.17 -11.79
N ARG A 19 104.52 28.36 -12.12
CA ARG A 19 104.54 27.46 -13.29
C ARG A 19 103.75 26.16 -13.10
N ASN A 20 103.32 25.84 -11.88
CA ASN A 20 102.52 24.64 -11.58
C ASN A 20 101.02 24.95 -11.38
N LEU A 21 100.59 26.17 -11.67
CA LEU A 21 99.16 26.45 -11.78
C LEU A 21 98.64 25.75 -13.05
N PRO A 22 97.61 24.90 -12.98
CA PRO A 22 97.05 24.25 -14.16
C PRO A 22 96.66 25.34 -15.16
N MET A 23 97.26 25.28 -16.35
CA MET A 23 96.99 26.25 -17.41
C MET A 23 95.54 26.04 -17.86
N VAL A 24 94.64 26.87 -17.34
CA VAL A 24 93.25 26.92 -17.80
C VAL A 24 93.29 27.44 -19.23
N THR A 25 93.23 26.53 -20.20
CA THR A 25 93.12 26.90 -21.61
C THR A 25 91.68 27.33 -21.87
N TRP A 26 91.51 28.23 -22.85
CA TRP A 26 90.17 28.66 -23.25
C TRP A 26 89.28 27.48 -23.66
N ASP A 27 89.87 26.44 -24.27
CA ASP A 27 89.15 25.24 -24.66
C ASP A 27 88.71 24.38 -23.46
N SER A 28 89.51 24.28 -22.38
CA SER A 28 89.10 23.53 -21.18
C SER A 28 88.01 24.27 -20.41
N ALA A 29 88.10 25.60 -20.29
CA ALA A 29 87.05 26.42 -19.69
C ALA A 29 85.74 26.37 -20.52
N ARG A 30 85.83 26.42 -21.85
CA ARG A 30 84.67 26.29 -22.76
C ARG A 30 84.02 24.92 -22.65
N ALA A 31 84.80 23.84 -22.62
CA ALA A 31 84.27 22.48 -22.48
C ALA A 31 83.57 22.28 -21.12
N GLU A 32 84.13 22.84 -20.04
CA GLU A 32 83.52 22.77 -18.71
C GLU A 32 82.21 23.58 -18.64
N ILE A 33 82.17 24.77 -19.23
CA ILE A 33 80.95 25.59 -19.31
C ILE A 33 79.88 24.87 -20.15
N LEU A 34 80.23 24.37 -21.34
CA LEU A 34 79.28 23.63 -22.18
C LEU A 34 78.77 22.36 -21.50
N SER A 35 79.64 21.64 -20.78
CA SER A 35 79.26 20.45 -20.00
C SER A 35 78.28 20.81 -18.87
N LYS A 36 78.57 21.86 -18.09
CA LYS A 36 77.68 22.35 -17.01
C LYS A 36 76.34 22.86 -17.56
N VAL A 37 76.37 23.59 -18.68
CA VAL A 37 75.16 24.09 -19.34
C VAL A 37 74.32 22.93 -19.88
N THR A 38 74.92 21.97 -20.59
CA THR A 38 74.21 20.78 -21.10
C THR A 38 73.64 19.92 -19.97
N ALA A 39 74.39 19.72 -18.88
CA ALA A 39 73.92 19.03 -17.69
C ALA A 39 72.75 19.77 -17.01
N SER A 40 72.77 21.11 -17.00
CA SER A 40 71.66 21.92 -16.47
C SER A 40 70.39 21.78 -17.32
N PHE A 41 70.51 21.67 -18.65
CA PHE A 41 69.37 21.44 -19.55
C PHE A 41 68.79 20.01 -19.42
N ALA A 42 69.64 18.99 -19.21
CA ALA A 42 69.17 17.63 -18.93
C ALA A 42 68.33 17.55 -17.63
N GLY A 43 68.67 18.35 -16.61
CA GLY A 43 67.86 18.47 -15.40
C GLY A 43 66.48 19.09 -15.65
N VAL A 44 66.40 20.09 -16.53
CA VAL A 44 65.12 20.73 -16.94
C VAL A 44 64.25 19.78 -17.76
N GLU A 45 64.83 19.00 -18.68
CA GLU A 45 64.12 17.95 -19.41
C GLU A 45 63.57 16.86 -18.48
N ALA A 46 64.36 16.45 -17.48
CA ALA A 46 63.92 15.49 -16.47
C ALA A 46 62.76 16.06 -15.60
N ILE A 47 62.83 17.33 -15.21
CA ILE A 47 61.73 18.01 -14.50
C ILE A 47 60.48 18.08 -15.38
N GLY A 48 60.61 18.47 -16.65
CA GLY A 48 59.51 18.51 -17.60
C GLY A 48 58.85 17.13 -17.80
N SER A 49 59.67 16.08 -17.95
CA SER A 49 59.19 14.70 -18.06
C SER A 49 58.46 14.23 -16.78
N ASN A 50 59.01 14.52 -15.61
CA ASN A 50 58.40 14.18 -14.32
C ASN A 50 57.10 14.95 -14.09
N LEU A 51 57.05 16.25 -14.39
CA LEU A 51 55.84 17.05 -14.30
C LEU A 51 54.75 16.55 -15.26
N ASN A 52 55.12 16.23 -16.50
CA ASN A 52 54.20 15.64 -17.47
C ASN A 52 53.68 14.28 -17.01
N SER A 53 54.53 13.45 -16.42
CA SER A 53 54.16 12.15 -15.86
C SER A 53 53.19 12.28 -14.69
N VAL A 54 53.49 13.15 -13.71
CA VAL A 54 52.63 13.43 -12.56
C VAL A 54 51.29 14.03 -13.00
N THR A 55 51.30 14.96 -13.97
CA THR A 55 50.07 15.55 -14.52
C THR A 55 49.20 14.50 -15.22
N LYS A 56 49.80 13.58 -15.98
CA LYS A 56 49.08 12.46 -16.58
C LYS A 56 48.50 11.51 -15.54
N LEU A 57 49.25 11.18 -14.49
CA LEU A 57 48.75 10.35 -13.38
C LEU A 57 47.57 11.03 -12.67
N ALA A 58 47.66 12.34 -12.41
CA ALA A 58 46.59 13.11 -11.79
C ALA A 58 45.33 13.18 -12.69
N LEU A 59 45.51 13.40 -14.00
CA LEU A 59 44.40 13.42 -14.96
C LEU A 59 43.72 12.04 -15.08
N ASN A 60 44.51 10.97 -15.11
CA ASN A 60 44.00 9.60 -15.13
C ASN A 60 43.22 9.30 -13.84
N ALA A 61 43.76 9.63 -12.66
CA ALA A 61 43.07 9.45 -11.39
C ALA A 61 41.77 10.24 -11.30
N ALA A 62 41.73 11.48 -11.82
CA ALA A 62 40.52 12.27 -11.91
C ALA A 62 39.47 11.65 -12.86
N THR A 63 39.92 11.10 -14.00
CA THR A 63 39.06 10.41 -14.96
C THR A 63 38.48 9.12 -14.36
N ASP A 64 39.31 8.34 -13.67
CA ASP A 64 38.91 7.11 -12.99
C ASP A 64 37.92 7.42 -11.85
N ALA A 65 38.16 8.47 -11.07
CA ALA A 65 37.23 8.92 -10.03
C ALA A 65 35.88 9.37 -10.63
N GLN A 66 35.88 10.10 -11.74
CA GLN A 66 34.65 10.51 -12.44
C GLN A 66 33.88 9.30 -13.00
N SER A 67 34.59 8.33 -13.60
CA SER A 67 34.00 7.08 -14.09
C SER A 67 33.41 6.26 -12.94
N GLY A 68 34.16 6.08 -11.85
CA GLY A 68 33.70 5.39 -10.65
C GLY A 68 32.48 6.05 -10.00
N ALA A 69 32.46 7.38 -9.93
CA ALA A 69 31.30 8.14 -9.44
C ALA A 69 30.06 7.93 -10.33
N SER A 70 30.24 7.93 -11.65
CA SER A 70 29.14 7.71 -12.61
C SER A 70 28.59 6.28 -12.51
N GLN A 71 29.45 5.29 -12.34
CA GLN A 71 29.05 3.88 -12.13
C GLN A 71 28.34 3.69 -10.79
N ALA A 72 28.84 4.32 -9.72
CA ALA A 72 28.21 4.27 -8.41
C ALA A 72 26.81 4.91 -8.43
N GLN A 73 26.67 6.05 -9.13
CA GLN A 73 25.37 6.69 -9.35
C GLN A 73 24.41 5.78 -10.11
N ALA A 74 24.84 5.21 -11.25
CA ALA A 74 24.00 4.29 -12.03
C ALA A 74 23.57 3.05 -11.23
N SER A 75 24.48 2.52 -10.40
CA SER A 75 24.18 1.38 -9.51
C SER A 75 23.17 1.75 -8.44
N ALA A 76 23.30 2.94 -7.84
CA ALA A 76 22.35 3.45 -6.86
C ALA A 76 20.95 3.67 -7.48
N GLU A 77 20.89 4.22 -8.70
CA GLU A 77 19.65 4.37 -9.46
C GLU A 77 19.01 3.00 -9.77
N ALA A 78 19.80 2.01 -10.19
CA ALA A 78 19.30 0.66 -10.44
C ALA A 78 18.73 -0.02 -9.18
N VAL A 79 19.39 0.14 -8.03
CA VAL A 79 18.89 -0.35 -6.75
C VAL A 79 17.58 0.35 -6.38
N GLN A 80 17.52 1.69 -6.50
CA GLN A 80 16.29 2.44 -6.22
C GLN A 80 15.12 2.00 -7.10
N ASN A 81 15.37 1.82 -8.41
CA ASN A 81 14.34 1.35 -9.34
C ASN A 81 13.86 -0.07 -8.99
N THR A 82 14.78 -0.96 -8.61
CA THR A 82 14.45 -2.33 -8.17
C THR A 82 13.64 -2.33 -6.88
N THR A 83 14.04 -1.53 -5.89
CA THR A 83 13.30 -1.38 -4.62
C THR A 83 11.91 -0.81 -4.86
N ALA A 84 11.78 0.21 -5.71
CA ALA A 84 10.50 0.78 -6.07
C ALA A 84 9.59 -0.24 -6.77
N GLN A 85 10.12 -1.05 -7.68
CA GLN A 85 9.37 -2.13 -8.33
C GLN A 85 8.93 -3.21 -7.34
N ASN A 86 9.82 -3.66 -6.45
CA ASN A 86 9.46 -4.62 -5.41
C ASN A 86 8.34 -4.08 -4.49
N ALA A 87 8.35 -2.78 -4.20
CA ALA A 87 7.28 -2.14 -3.43
C ALA A 87 5.94 -2.16 -4.18
N VAL A 88 5.95 -1.95 -5.50
CA VAL A 88 4.76 -2.10 -6.36
C VAL A 88 4.22 -3.53 -6.30
N ASP A 89 5.08 -4.51 -6.55
CA ASP A 89 4.68 -5.93 -6.57
C ASP A 89 4.14 -6.37 -5.19
N LEU A 90 4.75 -5.90 -4.10
CA LEU A 90 4.30 -6.19 -2.74
C LEU A 90 2.95 -5.51 -2.44
N ALA A 91 2.77 -4.25 -2.83
CA ALA A 91 1.51 -3.53 -2.64
C ALA A 91 0.36 -4.21 -3.39
N GLU A 92 0.61 -4.73 -4.59
CA GLU A 92 -0.34 -5.52 -5.36
C GLU A 92 -0.69 -6.83 -4.66
N LEU A 93 0.32 -7.61 -4.26
CA LEU A 93 0.12 -8.87 -3.57
C LEU A 93 -0.71 -8.70 -2.29
N VAL A 94 -0.45 -7.63 -1.53
CA VAL A 94 -1.20 -7.30 -0.31
C VAL A 94 -2.65 -6.95 -0.64
N ALA A 95 -2.91 -6.15 -1.69
CA ALA A 95 -4.27 -5.82 -2.11
C ALA A 95 -5.05 -7.07 -2.54
N VAL A 96 -4.44 -7.95 -3.34
CA VAL A 96 -5.04 -9.23 -3.77
C VAL A 96 -5.36 -10.10 -2.56
N ARG A 97 -4.43 -10.27 -1.61
CA ARG A 97 -4.67 -11.07 -0.41
C ARG A 97 -5.78 -10.48 0.46
N SER A 98 -5.81 -9.16 0.63
CA SER A 98 -6.89 -8.48 1.37
C SER A 98 -8.25 -8.74 0.73
N GLY A 99 -8.39 -8.50 -0.58
CA GLY A 99 -9.64 -8.77 -1.30
C GLY A 99 -10.07 -10.23 -1.26
N GLN A 100 -9.14 -11.19 -1.40
CA GLN A 100 -9.43 -12.61 -1.26
C GLN A 100 -9.90 -12.99 0.15
N SER A 101 -9.26 -12.42 1.18
CA SER A 101 -9.60 -12.72 2.58
C SER A 101 -10.95 -12.13 3.00
N SER A 102 -11.32 -10.96 2.46
CA SER A 102 -12.60 -10.31 2.71
C SER A 102 -13.70 -10.80 1.77
N GLY A 103 -13.35 -11.45 0.66
CA GLY A 103 -14.29 -11.76 -0.43
C GLY A 103 -14.74 -10.51 -1.19
N GLY A 104 -13.99 -9.42 -1.08
CA GLY A 104 -14.28 -8.14 -1.71
C GLY A 104 -13.41 -7.82 -2.93
N THR A 105 -13.50 -6.58 -3.38
CA THR A 105 -12.78 -6.04 -4.53
C THR A 105 -11.31 -5.83 -4.20
N ALA A 106 -10.44 -6.14 -5.16
CA ALA A 106 -9.04 -5.74 -5.17
C ALA A 106 -8.72 -5.02 -6.48
N PHE A 107 -7.85 -4.03 -6.41
CA PHE A 107 -7.40 -3.22 -7.54
C PHE A 107 -5.90 -2.97 -7.43
N SER A 108 -5.20 -3.02 -8.56
CA SER A 108 -3.79 -2.64 -8.69
C SER A 108 -3.59 -1.95 -10.03
N ASP A 109 -2.78 -0.89 -10.02
CA ASP A 109 -2.31 -0.22 -11.22
C ASP A 109 -0.88 0.29 -11.02
N ALA A 110 0.05 -0.30 -11.77
CA ALA A 110 1.47 0.05 -11.79
C ALA A 110 1.82 1.06 -12.89
N PHE A 111 0.82 1.63 -13.57
CA PHE A 111 0.97 2.65 -14.61
C PHE A 111 1.99 2.30 -15.71
N SER A 112 2.11 1.02 -16.07
CA SER A 112 3.01 0.53 -17.12
C SER A 112 2.51 0.87 -18.54
N ARG A 113 2.21 2.16 -18.76
CA ARG A 113 1.63 2.75 -19.99
C ARG A 113 2.08 4.21 -20.13
N THR A 114 1.80 4.83 -21.27
CA THR A 114 2.26 6.20 -21.58
C THR A 114 1.27 7.30 -21.19
N GLU A 115 0.02 6.95 -20.95
CA GLU A 115 -1.05 7.88 -20.57
C GLU A 115 -1.86 7.29 -19.42
N LEU A 116 -2.46 8.15 -18.57
CA LEU A 116 -3.24 7.69 -17.42
C LEU A 116 -4.43 6.81 -17.85
N GLY A 117 -5.00 7.09 -19.03
CA GLY A 117 -6.06 6.30 -19.65
C GLY A 117 -7.47 6.69 -19.19
N LEU A 118 -8.46 5.97 -19.73
CA LEU A 118 -9.88 6.22 -19.45
C LEU A 118 -10.35 5.60 -18.13
N ASP A 119 -9.50 4.88 -17.40
CA ASP A 119 -9.84 4.22 -16.14
C ASP A 119 -9.92 5.19 -14.96
N TYR A 120 -9.55 6.45 -15.17
CA TYR A 120 -9.57 7.50 -14.16
C TYR A 120 -10.45 8.67 -14.58
N THR A 121 -11.06 9.31 -13.58
CA THR A 121 -11.69 10.62 -13.70
C THR A 121 -10.81 11.64 -12.97
N THR A 122 -10.37 12.68 -13.67
CA THR A 122 -9.45 13.69 -13.12
C THR A 122 -10.17 14.97 -12.72
N PHE A 123 -9.87 15.48 -11.54
CA PHE A 123 -10.42 16.71 -10.97
C PHE A 123 -9.28 17.70 -10.72
N LYS A 124 -9.35 18.88 -11.34
CA LYS A 124 -8.32 19.90 -11.26
C LYS A 124 -8.73 21.08 -10.37
N THR A 125 -7.84 21.51 -9.50
CA THR A 125 -7.97 22.71 -8.68
C THR A 125 -6.83 23.65 -8.99
N GLY A 126 -7.13 24.90 -9.36
CA GLY A 126 -6.13 25.89 -9.76
C GLY A 126 -5.54 25.65 -11.17
N PRO A 127 -4.72 26.59 -11.66
CA PRO A 127 -4.18 26.58 -13.02
C PRO A 127 -2.88 25.76 -13.09
N VAL A 128 -3.02 24.45 -12.90
CA VAL A 128 -1.94 23.46 -13.05
C VAL A 128 -2.14 22.60 -14.30
N ALA A 129 -1.07 22.00 -14.78
CA ALA A 129 -1.12 21.07 -15.89
C ALA A 129 -1.86 19.77 -15.51
N ASP A 130 -2.13 18.93 -16.51
CA ASP A 130 -2.73 17.62 -16.30
C ASP A 130 -1.71 16.59 -15.82
N LEU A 131 -2.23 15.46 -15.33
CA LEU A 131 -1.41 14.30 -15.00
C LEU A 131 -0.90 13.64 -16.27
N VAL A 132 0.36 13.24 -16.26
CA VAL A 132 1.03 12.50 -17.32
C VAL A 132 1.76 11.30 -16.73
N VAL A 133 1.97 10.27 -17.55
CA VAL A 133 2.80 9.13 -17.17
C VAL A 133 4.18 9.31 -17.79
N VAL A 134 5.21 9.31 -16.95
CA VAL A 134 6.62 9.42 -17.35
C VAL A 134 7.37 8.30 -16.67
N ASP A 135 8.05 7.46 -17.45
CA ASP A 135 8.82 6.31 -16.94
C ASP A 135 8.00 5.38 -16.03
N GLY A 136 6.73 5.16 -16.36
CA GLY A 136 5.81 4.32 -15.56
C GLY A 136 5.31 4.98 -14.27
N GLN A 137 5.52 6.29 -14.10
CA GLN A 137 5.06 7.04 -12.91
C GLN A 137 4.10 8.15 -13.30
N VAL A 138 3.02 8.31 -12.54
CA VAL A 138 2.08 9.42 -12.73
C VAL A 138 2.57 10.65 -11.99
N GLN A 139 2.63 11.78 -12.69
CA GLN A 139 3.04 13.07 -12.12
C GLN A 139 2.31 14.21 -12.83
N LEU A 140 2.37 15.44 -12.28
CA LEU A 140 1.95 16.62 -13.04
C LEU A 140 2.90 16.85 -14.23
N ASN A 141 2.35 17.23 -15.36
CA ASN A 141 3.16 17.71 -16.47
C ASN A 141 3.83 19.03 -16.07
N ARG A 142 5.14 19.15 -16.27
CA ARG A 142 5.89 20.34 -15.87
C ARG A 142 5.72 21.53 -16.82
N VAL A 143 5.08 21.31 -17.97
CA VAL A 143 4.86 22.36 -18.98
C VAL A 143 3.58 23.13 -18.67
N GLY A 144 3.73 24.42 -18.40
CA GLY A 144 2.61 25.36 -18.32
C GLY A 144 2.06 25.65 -16.93
N ASP A 145 2.69 25.13 -15.87
CA ASP A 145 2.31 25.47 -14.49
C ASP A 145 2.67 26.93 -14.18
N LYS A 146 1.65 27.72 -13.81
CA LYS A 146 1.82 29.16 -13.54
C LYS A 146 1.40 29.60 -12.15
N ASN A 147 0.70 28.77 -11.38
CA ASN A 147 0.36 29.02 -9.97
C ASN A 147 0.07 27.69 -9.23
N THR A 148 -0.14 27.78 -7.91
CA THR A 148 -0.51 26.65 -7.04
C THR A 148 -1.82 25.97 -7.48
N GLY A 149 -1.80 24.64 -7.45
CA GLY A 149 -2.98 23.81 -7.71
C GLY A 149 -2.69 22.32 -7.58
N ASN A 150 -3.67 21.49 -7.85
CA ASN A 150 -3.52 20.04 -7.81
C ASN A 150 -4.49 19.34 -8.77
N VAL A 151 -4.14 18.11 -9.16
CA VAL A 151 -5.01 17.21 -9.88
C VAL A 151 -5.19 15.94 -9.08
N VAL A 152 -6.44 15.55 -8.84
CA VAL A 152 -6.82 14.27 -8.23
C VAL A 152 -7.38 13.38 -9.31
N ALA A 153 -6.88 12.15 -9.40
CA ALA A 153 -7.40 11.10 -10.26
C ALA A 153 -8.13 10.07 -9.40
N LEU A 154 -9.45 9.94 -9.58
CA LEU A 154 -10.24 8.86 -8.99
C LEU A 154 -10.32 7.70 -9.96
N SER A 155 -10.08 6.48 -9.48
CA SER A 155 -10.35 5.26 -10.24
C SER A 155 -11.84 5.16 -10.53
N LYS A 156 -12.20 4.72 -11.74
CA LYS A 156 -13.58 4.36 -12.10
C LYS A 156 -13.99 3.02 -11.49
N THR A 157 -13.02 2.20 -11.10
CA THR A 157 -13.27 1.05 -10.24
C THR A 157 -13.56 1.54 -8.83
N VAL A 158 -14.65 1.08 -8.24
CA VAL A 158 -15.03 1.35 -6.84
C VAL A 158 -14.84 0.10 -6.02
N THR A 159 -14.63 0.24 -4.71
CA THR A 159 -14.59 -0.91 -3.82
C THR A 159 -16.01 -1.42 -3.51
N GLY A 160 -16.13 -2.66 -3.03
CA GLY A 160 -17.40 -3.33 -2.75
C GLY A 160 -17.96 -3.08 -1.36
N ALA A 161 -17.13 -2.61 -0.42
CA ALA A 161 -17.46 -2.32 0.96
C ALA A 161 -17.01 -0.91 1.39
N ASP A 162 -17.53 -0.44 2.52
CA ASP A 162 -17.17 0.88 3.07
C ASP A 162 -15.80 0.85 3.77
N ASP A 163 -15.36 -0.33 4.24
CA ASP A 163 -14.04 -0.50 4.81
C ASP A 163 -13.02 -0.72 3.71
N GLN A 164 -12.11 0.23 3.57
CA GLN A 164 -11.22 0.34 2.42
C GLN A 164 -9.78 0.42 2.87
N ARG A 165 -8.91 -0.23 2.10
CA ARG A 165 -7.48 0.00 2.12
C ARG A 165 -7.10 0.60 0.78
N VAL A 166 -6.41 1.74 0.79
CA VAL A 166 -5.86 2.35 -0.44
C VAL A 166 -4.40 2.66 -0.20
N SER A 167 -3.54 2.21 -1.08
CA SER A 167 -2.09 2.43 -1.01
C SER A 167 -1.59 3.11 -2.26
N VAL A 168 -0.58 3.96 -2.10
CA VAL A 168 0.27 4.41 -3.21
C VAL A 168 1.72 4.08 -2.91
N VAL A 169 2.43 3.63 -3.94
CA VAL A 169 3.89 3.59 -3.90
C VAL A 169 4.40 4.93 -4.38
N VAL A 170 5.15 5.60 -3.51
CA VAL A 170 5.68 6.94 -3.77
C VAL A 170 6.75 6.84 -4.85
N GLY A 171 6.54 7.55 -5.96
CA GLY A 171 7.49 7.62 -7.07
C GLY A 171 8.61 8.62 -6.83
N ARG A 172 9.27 9.04 -7.90
CA ARG A 172 10.39 9.99 -7.85
C ARG A 172 9.98 11.26 -7.10
N MET A 173 10.82 11.66 -6.16
CA MET A 173 10.72 12.93 -5.45
C MET A 173 11.00 14.11 -6.39
N GLN A 174 10.15 15.14 -6.37
CA GLN A 174 10.27 16.33 -7.22
C GLN A 174 10.05 17.59 -6.39
N GLU A 175 10.98 17.91 -5.49
CA GLU A 175 10.86 19.11 -4.63
C GLU A 175 9.66 19.07 -3.65
N ALA A 176 9.24 17.87 -3.22
CA ALA A 176 8.04 17.55 -2.43
C ALA A 176 7.98 18.06 -0.97
N TYR A 177 8.71 19.13 -0.65
CA TYR A 177 8.68 19.78 0.67
C TYR A 177 7.45 20.68 0.85
N ASN A 178 7.01 21.35 -0.21
CA ASN A 178 5.88 22.29 -0.16
C ASN A 178 4.70 21.87 -1.02
N ALA A 179 4.77 20.70 -1.65
CA ALA A 179 3.70 20.13 -2.47
C ALA A 179 3.53 18.64 -2.14
N ALA A 180 2.28 18.23 -1.94
CA ALA A 180 1.95 16.90 -1.47
C ALA A 180 1.49 15.97 -2.60
N ALA A 181 1.96 14.73 -2.55
CA ALA A 181 1.23 13.62 -3.17
C ALA A 181 0.02 13.31 -2.29
N GLN A 182 -1.06 12.79 -2.87
CA GLN A 182 -2.31 12.58 -2.17
C GLN A 182 -2.78 11.15 -2.37
N ILE A 183 -3.27 10.54 -1.30
CA ILE A 183 -4.15 9.37 -1.38
C ILE A 183 -5.56 9.87 -1.09
N VAL A 184 -6.52 9.42 -1.89
CA VAL A 184 -7.94 9.70 -1.69
C VAL A 184 -8.66 8.38 -1.46
N VAL A 185 -9.42 8.32 -0.38
CA VAL A 185 -10.22 7.16 0.04
C VAL A 185 -11.60 7.65 0.45
N ARG A 186 -12.58 6.75 0.45
CA ARG A 186 -13.97 7.07 0.74
C ARG A 186 -14.52 8.28 -0.03
N SER A 187 -14.21 8.37 -1.32
CA SER A 187 -14.60 9.52 -2.12
C SER A 187 -15.94 9.31 -2.79
N ALA A 188 -16.74 10.36 -2.81
CA ALA A 188 -17.80 10.50 -3.81
C ALA A 188 -17.19 10.45 -5.22
N ALA A 189 -17.91 9.89 -6.18
CA ALA A 189 -17.40 9.71 -7.55
C ALA A 189 -17.09 11.03 -8.27
N ASP A 190 -17.68 12.14 -7.82
CA ASP A 190 -17.45 13.51 -8.29
C ASP A 190 -16.45 14.30 -7.42
N LEU A 191 -15.82 13.63 -6.44
CA LEU A 191 -14.92 14.20 -5.44
C LEU A 191 -15.59 15.24 -4.51
N SER A 192 -16.93 15.34 -4.48
CA SER A 192 -17.65 16.32 -3.66
C SER A 192 -17.36 16.20 -2.17
N THR A 193 -17.15 14.97 -1.68
CA THR A 193 -16.69 14.64 -0.32
C THR A 193 -15.67 13.51 -0.40
N PHE A 194 -14.65 13.53 0.44
CA PHE A 194 -13.63 12.47 0.49
C PHE A 194 -12.80 12.51 1.77
N VAL A 195 -12.10 11.42 2.06
CA VAL A 195 -11.01 11.35 3.04
C VAL A 195 -9.67 11.35 2.30
N TYR A 196 -8.66 12.00 2.84
CA TYR A 196 -7.35 12.08 2.22
C TYR A 196 -6.20 11.91 3.20
N ALA A 197 -5.06 11.47 2.65
CA ALA A 197 -3.75 11.69 3.23
C ALA A 197 -2.91 12.52 2.27
N ARG A 198 -2.29 13.60 2.77
CA ARG A 198 -1.31 14.40 2.03
C ARG A 198 0.09 14.02 2.49
N ILE A 199 0.92 13.66 1.54
CA ILE A 199 2.25 13.10 1.71
C ILE A 199 3.25 14.14 1.20
N TYR A 200 3.88 14.83 2.13
CA TYR A 200 5.08 15.61 1.88
C TYR A 200 6.31 14.77 2.18
N ARG A 201 7.48 15.29 1.83
CA ARG A 201 8.75 14.60 2.09
C ARG A 201 9.00 14.33 3.58
N ASP A 202 8.59 15.24 4.44
CA ASP A 202 8.93 15.27 5.87
C ASP A 202 7.71 15.27 6.79
N SER A 203 6.51 15.20 6.22
CA SER A 203 5.27 15.22 6.98
C SER A 203 4.11 14.55 6.26
N ILE A 204 3.20 13.99 7.05
CA ILE A 204 1.93 13.45 6.59
C ILE A 204 0.78 14.16 7.30
N HIS A 205 -0.24 14.52 6.51
CA HIS A 205 -1.50 15.04 7.00
C HIS A 205 -2.61 14.03 6.70
N LEU A 206 -3.56 13.88 7.63
CA LEU A 206 -4.76 13.07 7.48
C LEU A 206 -5.99 13.95 7.74
N GLY A 207 -6.99 13.85 6.88
CA GLY A 207 -8.17 14.69 6.99
C GLY A 207 -9.28 14.32 6.01
N TRP A 208 -10.25 15.22 5.91
CA TRP A 208 -11.36 15.12 4.97
C TRP A 208 -11.43 16.37 4.11
N GLY A 209 -11.94 16.22 2.90
CA GLY A 209 -12.06 17.32 1.96
C GLY A 209 -13.42 17.38 1.31
N THR A 210 -13.70 18.55 0.75
CA THR A 210 -14.85 18.78 -0.10
C THR A 210 -14.41 19.45 -1.39
N ARG A 211 -15.09 19.11 -2.48
CA ARG A 211 -14.93 19.80 -3.74
C ARG A 211 -16.25 20.41 -4.16
N SER A 212 -16.20 21.68 -4.55
CA SER A 212 -17.32 22.37 -5.18
C SER A 212 -16.81 23.19 -6.35
N GLY A 213 -17.35 22.92 -7.54
CA GLY A 213 -16.87 23.51 -8.78
C GLY A 213 -15.38 23.24 -9.03
N GLY A 214 -14.60 24.31 -9.20
CA GLY A 214 -13.16 24.26 -9.44
C GLY A 214 -12.28 24.26 -8.19
N THR A 215 -12.89 24.24 -6.98
CA THR A 215 -12.18 24.45 -5.72
C THR A 215 -12.29 23.22 -4.84
N THR A 216 -11.15 22.80 -4.28
CA THR A 216 -11.08 21.74 -3.28
C THR A 216 -10.59 22.31 -1.94
N VAL A 217 -11.35 22.05 -0.88
CA VAL A 217 -11.01 22.43 0.49
C VAL A 217 -10.55 21.19 1.25
N TYR A 218 -9.48 21.34 2.02
CA TYR A 218 -8.84 20.25 2.75
C TYR A 218 -8.81 20.61 4.24
N ASN A 219 -9.44 19.78 5.06
CA ASN A 219 -9.55 19.97 6.51
C ASN A 219 -8.81 18.84 7.22
N ASN A 220 -7.76 19.19 7.96
CA ASN A 220 -7.02 18.21 8.74
C ASN A 220 -7.78 17.90 10.04
N TRP A 221 -7.94 16.63 10.39
CA TRP A 221 -8.51 16.26 11.69
C TRP A 221 -7.56 16.56 12.86
N ARG A 222 -6.25 16.51 12.59
CA ARG A 222 -5.18 16.73 13.58
C ARG A 222 -4.00 17.47 12.95
N PRO A 223 -3.11 18.07 13.76
CA PRO A 223 -1.85 18.61 13.26
C PRO A 223 -1.05 17.54 12.48
N PRO A 224 -0.25 17.96 11.48
CA PRO A 224 0.61 17.03 10.73
C PRO A 224 1.61 16.31 11.62
N VAL A 225 1.95 15.08 11.23
CA VAL A 225 2.98 14.28 11.89
C VAL A 225 4.25 14.35 11.06
N SER A 226 5.37 14.67 11.73
CA SER A 226 6.69 14.65 11.12
C SER A 226 7.14 13.22 10.87
N THR A 227 7.38 12.89 9.60
CA THR A 227 7.81 11.55 9.17
C THR A 227 8.52 11.66 7.83
N ALA A 228 9.63 10.96 7.67
CA ALA A 228 10.35 10.95 6.40
C ALA A 228 9.68 9.98 5.44
N VAL A 229 9.41 10.44 4.22
CA VAL A 229 8.91 9.63 3.11
C VAL A 229 9.87 9.76 1.93
N ASN A 230 10.26 8.62 1.38
CA ASN A 230 11.22 8.51 0.28
C ASN A 230 10.59 7.87 -0.95
N THR A 231 11.25 8.03 -2.10
CA THR A 231 10.93 7.27 -3.30
C THR A 231 10.96 5.77 -2.99
N GLY A 232 9.92 5.04 -3.40
CA GLY A 232 9.75 3.61 -3.17
C GLY A 232 8.98 3.26 -1.89
N ASP A 233 8.74 4.21 -0.98
CA ASP A 233 7.92 3.95 0.21
C ASP A 233 6.46 3.71 -0.19
N THR A 234 5.82 2.76 0.47
CA THR A 234 4.38 2.53 0.33
C THR A 234 3.64 3.27 1.43
N VAL A 235 2.78 4.20 1.05
CA VAL A 235 1.87 4.89 1.99
C VAL A 235 0.47 4.33 1.81
N THR A 236 -0.16 3.95 2.91
CA THR A 236 -1.47 3.30 2.95
C THR A 236 -2.43 4.11 3.81
N ILE A 237 -3.66 4.32 3.37
CA ILE A 237 -4.78 4.65 4.24
C ILE A 237 -5.65 3.40 4.44
N GLU A 238 -5.90 3.05 5.70
CA GLU A 238 -6.94 2.11 6.10
C GLU A 238 -8.11 2.88 6.70
N ALA A 239 -9.29 2.73 6.11
CA ALA A 239 -10.55 3.29 6.58
C ALA A 239 -11.46 2.15 7.03
N VAL A 240 -11.68 2.00 8.33
CA VAL A 240 -12.51 0.94 8.94
C VAL A 240 -13.52 1.55 9.89
N GLY A 241 -14.81 1.33 9.67
CA GLY A 241 -15.86 1.99 10.45
C GLY A 241 -15.75 3.51 10.32
N ARG A 242 -15.46 4.23 11.41
CA ARG A 242 -15.14 5.68 11.40
C ARG A 242 -13.67 5.97 11.68
N THR A 243 -12.84 4.94 11.71
CA THR A 243 -11.43 5.02 12.07
C THR A 243 -10.58 5.01 10.82
N TYR A 244 -9.68 5.97 10.74
CA TYR A 244 -8.76 6.18 9.64
C TYR A 244 -7.33 6.08 10.16
N LYS A 245 -6.49 5.30 9.47
CA LYS A 245 -5.08 5.11 9.81
C LYS A 245 -4.25 5.33 8.56
N VAL A 246 -3.15 6.08 8.69
CA VAL A 246 -2.12 6.15 7.66
C VAL A 246 -0.90 5.37 8.12
N LEU A 247 -0.45 4.47 7.26
CA LEU A 247 0.72 3.64 7.46
C LEU A 247 1.77 3.98 6.41
N VAL A 248 3.05 3.99 6.81
CA VAL A 248 4.19 4.09 5.90
C VAL A 248 4.96 2.78 6.02
N ASN A 249 5.10 2.05 4.92
CA ASN A 249 5.68 0.70 4.88
C ASN A 249 5.07 -0.24 5.93
N GLY A 250 3.75 -0.12 6.16
CA GLY A 250 3.01 -0.92 7.15
C GLY A 250 3.12 -0.45 8.61
N VAL A 251 3.89 0.60 8.89
CA VAL A 251 4.00 1.18 10.25
C VAL A 251 3.01 2.33 10.39
N LEU A 252 2.16 2.29 11.43
CA LEU A 252 1.21 3.36 11.74
C LEU A 252 1.93 4.68 12.03
N VAL A 253 1.59 5.73 11.29
CA VAL A 253 2.13 7.09 11.47
C VAL A 253 1.11 8.03 12.10
N ILE A 254 -0.13 8.02 11.60
CA ILE A 254 -1.21 8.87 12.11
C ILE A 254 -2.53 8.11 12.07
N GLY A 255 -3.39 8.34 13.07
CA GLY A 255 -4.73 7.78 13.11
C GLY A 255 -5.75 8.74 13.72
N HIS A 256 -7.01 8.60 13.30
CA HIS A 256 -8.13 9.40 13.76
C HIS A 256 -9.44 8.61 13.72
N THR A 257 -10.31 8.80 14.71
CA THR A 257 -11.70 8.31 14.67
C THR A 257 -12.62 9.51 14.55
N ASP A 258 -13.38 9.57 13.46
CA ASP A 258 -14.27 10.67 13.14
C ASP A 258 -15.59 10.58 13.93
N GLY A 259 -16.02 11.69 14.53
CA GLY A 259 -17.22 11.75 15.37
C GLY A 259 -17.10 11.11 16.76
N ASP A 260 -15.88 10.91 17.28
CA ASP A 260 -15.60 10.50 18.67
C ASP A 260 -15.60 11.68 19.67
N THR A 261 -15.66 12.93 19.17
CA THR A 261 -15.85 14.16 19.95
C THR A 261 -17.28 14.69 19.79
N ALA A 262 -17.64 15.77 20.48
CA ALA A 262 -18.99 16.38 20.44
C ALA A 262 -19.46 16.89 19.05
N ASP A 263 -18.65 16.68 18.00
CA ASP A 263 -18.91 17.13 16.64
C ASP A 263 -19.54 16.01 15.79
N ALA A 264 -20.43 16.40 14.88
CA ALA A 264 -21.01 15.46 13.93
C ALA A 264 -19.91 14.85 13.03
N PRO A 265 -20.02 13.56 12.65
CA PRO A 265 -19.05 12.92 11.77
C PRO A 265 -18.97 13.69 10.44
N GLN A 266 -17.74 14.00 10.03
CA GLN A 266 -17.46 14.77 8.81
C GLN A 266 -17.07 13.88 7.63
N SER A 267 -16.71 12.63 7.91
CA SER A 267 -16.26 11.69 6.90
C SER A 267 -17.42 11.06 6.13
N PRO A 268 -17.30 10.98 4.80
CA PRO A 268 -18.26 10.27 3.97
C PRO A 268 -18.19 8.75 4.18
N ILE A 269 -19.35 8.11 4.43
CA ILE A 269 -19.52 6.65 4.53
C ILE A 269 -20.69 6.24 3.63
N GLY A 270 -20.66 5.00 3.13
CA GLY A 270 -21.74 4.41 2.34
C GLY A 270 -21.38 4.24 0.87
N ALA A 271 -22.28 3.57 0.14
CA ALA A 271 -22.05 3.10 -1.23
C ALA A 271 -21.64 4.21 -2.22
N ASN A 272 -22.16 5.42 -2.07
CA ASN A 272 -21.83 6.54 -2.95
C ASN A 272 -20.41 7.07 -2.76
N ASN A 273 -19.75 6.67 -1.67
CA ASN A 273 -18.44 7.15 -1.26
C ASN A 273 -17.38 6.05 -1.38
N ARG A 274 -17.56 5.06 -2.26
CA ARG A 274 -16.60 3.93 -2.39
C ARG A 274 -15.50 4.14 -3.43
N SER A 275 -15.39 5.36 -3.96
CA SER A 275 -14.33 5.70 -4.91
C SER A 275 -13.03 5.96 -4.16
N PHE A 276 -11.92 5.72 -4.85
CA PHE A 276 -10.58 5.92 -4.33
C PHE A 276 -9.66 6.44 -5.44
N GLY A 277 -8.49 6.93 -5.07
CA GLY A 277 -7.55 7.44 -6.05
C GLY A 277 -6.32 8.08 -5.42
N PHE A 278 -5.67 8.90 -6.22
CA PHE A 278 -4.48 9.64 -5.82
C PHE A 278 -4.53 11.07 -6.35
N GLY A 279 -3.57 11.90 -5.95
CA GLY A 279 -3.40 13.22 -6.53
C GLY A 279 -1.97 13.71 -6.47
N CYS A 280 -1.66 14.65 -7.35
CA CYS A 280 -0.38 15.35 -7.40
C CYS A 280 -0.62 16.86 -7.30
N GLN A 281 0.27 17.55 -6.60
CA GLN A 281 0.17 18.97 -6.33
C GLN A 281 1.37 19.71 -6.92
N TYR A 282 1.12 20.94 -7.35
CA TYR A 282 2.15 21.94 -7.59
C TYR A 282 1.90 23.14 -6.68
N TYR A 283 2.97 23.64 -6.06
CA TYR A 283 2.93 24.82 -5.19
C TYR A 283 3.89 25.89 -5.71
N TRP A 284 3.42 27.12 -5.82
CA TRP A 284 4.18 28.28 -6.24
C TRP A 284 4.20 29.32 -5.12
N ASN A 285 5.38 29.72 -4.66
CA ASN A 285 5.53 30.72 -3.60
C ASN A 285 5.79 32.15 -4.14
N GLY A 286 5.75 32.36 -5.45
CA GLY A 286 6.11 33.63 -6.09
C GLY A 286 7.50 33.65 -6.73
N LEU A 287 8.42 32.82 -6.24
CA LEU A 287 9.82 32.78 -6.69
C LEU A 287 10.24 31.39 -7.20
N PHE A 288 9.73 30.33 -6.57
CA PHE A 288 10.02 28.93 -6.88
C PHE A 288 8.75 28.09 -6.93
N GLY A 289 8.79 27.08 -7.79
CA GLY A 289 7.77 26.05 -7.93
C GLY A 289 8.22 24.75 -7.29
N TYR A 290 7.29 24.04 -6.67
CA TYR A 290 7.51 22.78 -5.98
C TYR A 290 6.50 21.76 -6.49
N PHE A 291 6.97 20.58 -6.88
CA PHE A 291 6.11 19.48 -7.30
C PHE A 291 5.95 18.48 -6.16
N SER A 292 4.88 17.70 -6.20
CA SER A 292 4.74 16.56 -5.30
C SER A 292 5.68 15.43 -5.72
N PHE A 293 5.69 14.35 -4.93
CA PHE A 293 6.13 13.07 -5.48
C PHE A 293 5.31 12.68 -6.71
N ALA A 294 5.95 11.95 -7.62
CA ALA A 294 5.22 11.14 -8.57
C ALA A 294 4.55 9.94 -7.85
N ILE A 295 3.65 9.24 -8.52
CA ILE A 295 2.99 8.03 -8.04
C ILE A 295 3.45 6.87 -8.91
N ASN A 296 4.09 5.87 -8.29
CA ASN A 296 4.61 4.69 -8.99
C ASN A 296 3.55 3.59 -9.13
N ALA A 297 2.65 3.47 -8.16
CA ALA A 297 1.50 2.57 -8.24
C ALA A 297 0.36 3.03 -7.33
N LEU A 298 -0.86 2.62 -7.67
CA LEU A 298 -2.06 2.71 -6.85
C LEU A 298 -2.61 1.30 -6.61
N THR A 299 -2.90 0.96 -5.36
CA THR A 299 -3.64 -0.27 -5.04
C THR A 299 -4.81 0.03 -4.10
N ALA A 300 -5.87 -0.75 -4.21
CA ALA A 300 -7.00 -0.68 -3.29
C ALA A 300 -7.60 -2.06 -3.01
N ALA A 301 -8.16 -2.24 -1.82
CA ALA A 301 -8.85 -3.48 -1.45
C ALA A 301 -9.94 -3.22 -0.42
N ASP A 302 -10.99 -4.05 -0.45
CA ASP A 302 -11.98 -4.13 0.61
C ASP A 302 -11.38 -4.79 1.87
N LEU A 303 -11.58 -4.17 3.03
CA LEU A 303 -11.19 -4.70 4.35
C LEU A 303 -12.31 -5.48 5.04
N SER A 304 -13.52 -5.43 4.51
CA SER A 304 -14.66 -6.21 4.98
C SER A 304 -15.43 -6.80 3.81
N SER A 305 -16.19 -7.87 4.06
CA SER A 305 -17.01 -8.49 3.02
C SER A 305 -18.06 -7.50 2.51
N PRO A 306 -18.33 -7.47 1.20
CA PRO A 306 -19.43 -6.67 0.66
C PRO A 306 -20.74 -7.03 1.36
N SER A 307 -21.61 -6.03 1.54
CA SER A 307 -22.96 -6.29 2.04
C SER A 307 -23.70 -7.25 1.11
N ILE A 308 -24.48 -8.20 1.64
CA ILE A 308 -25.34 -9.06 0.83
C ILE A 308 -26.21 -8.21 -0.11
N VAL A 309 -26.05 -8.44 -1.41
CA VAL A 309 -26.97 -7.95 -2.44
C VAL A 309 -28.02 -9.05 -2.63
N GLY A 310 -29.29 -8.73 -2.36
CA GLY A 310 -30.40 -9.70 -2.47
C GLY A 310 -31.14 -9.95 -1.16
N THR A 311 -31.72 -11.14 -1.03
CA THR A 311 -32.48 -11.60 0.14
C THR A 311 -31.85 -12.88 0.67
N GLY A 312 -31.52 -12.92 1.96
CA GLY A 312 -30.81 -14.06 2.54
C GLY A 312 -30.40 -13.85 4.00
N TRP A 313 -29.80 -14.87 4.59
CA TRP A 313 -29.33 -14.90 5.97
C TRP A 313 -28.12 -15.81 6.14
N SER A 314 -27.38 -15.57 7.21
CA SER A 314 -26.40 -16.49 7.77
C SER A 314 -26.50 -16.45 9.29
N LEU A 315 -26.75 -17.58 9.92
CA LEU A 315 -26.74 -17.75 11.37
C LEU A 315 -25.67 -18.77 11.71
N TYR A 316 -24.84 -18.52 12.71
CA TYR A 316 -23.78 -19.45 13.09
C TYR A 316 -23.48 -19.40 14.58
N ARG A 317 -22.74 -20.41 15.01
CA ARG A 317 -22.25 -20.53 16.39
C ARG A 317 -20.77 -20.20 16.45
N LEU A 318 -20.37 -19.23 17.25
CA LEU A 318 -18.95 -18.99 17.57
C LEU A 318 -18.51 -19.74 18.83
N SER A 319 -19.44 -19.96 19.77
CA SER A 319 -19.13 -20.59 21.05
C SER A 319 -18.70 -22.05 20.90
N SER A 320 -17.60 -22.39 21.58
CA SER A 320 -17.12 -23.77 21.72
C SER A 320 -17.89 -24.59 22.76
N VAL A 321 -18.75 -23.94 23.57
CA VAL A 321 -19.57 -24.62 24.57
C VAL A 321 -20.67 -25.42 23.87
N ALA A 322 -20.85 -26.69 24.23
CA ALA A 322 -21.83 -27.55 23.60
C ALA A 322 -23.26 -27.23 24.05
N VAL A 323 -24.17 -27.10 23.08
CA VAL A 323 -25.62 -27.02 23.36
C VAL A 323 -26.24 -28.38 23.16
N ALA A 324 -26.74 -28.96 24.25
CA ALA A 324 -27.26 -30.31 24.26
C ALA A 324 -28.52 -30.45 23.39
N GLN A 325 -28.51 -31.50 22.57
CA GLN A 325 -29.59 -31.90 21.67
C GLN A 325 -30.05 -33.32 22.06
N PRO A 326 -31.36 -33.54 22.32
CA PRO A 326 -31.87 -34.87 22.58
C PRO A 326 -31.74 -35.79 21.35
N ALA A 327 -31.75 -37.10 21.58
CA ALA A 327 -31.84 -38.10 20.52
C ALA A 327 -33.20 -38.03 19.81
N GLY A 328 -33.26 -38.48 18.56
CA GLY A 328 -34.46 -38.46 17.72
C GLY A 328 -34.51 -37.30 16.74
N GLU A 329 -35.65 -37.15 16.06
CA GLU A 329 -35.92 -36.08 15.10
C GLU A 329 -36.47 -34.85 15.82
N ALA A 330 -35.80 -33.71 15.72
CA ALA A 330 -36.23 -32.48 16.38
C ALA A 330 -35.75 -31.21 15.64
N ARG A 331 -36.39 -30.08 15.97
CA ARG A 331 -35.81 -28.73 15.74
C ARG A 331 -34.71 -28.46 16.75
N LEU A 332 -33.83 -27.52 16.45
CA LEU A 332 -32.77 -27.14 17.37
C LEU A 332 -33.31 -26.64 18.72
N ALA A 333 -32.60 -27.00 19.79
CA ALA A 333 -32.74 -26.37 21.08
C ALA A 333 -32.43 -24.86 20.99
N ALA A 334 -32.95 -24.08 21.94
CA ALA A 334 -32.55 -22.69 22.11
C ALA A 334 -31.03 -22.58 22.33
N ASP A 335 -30.50 -21.38 22.12
CA ASP A 335 -29.07 -21.04 22.29
C ASP A 335 -28.08 -21.79 21.38
N THR A 336 -28.56 -22.53 20.37
CA THR A 336 -27.70 -23.28 19.44
C THR A 336 -26.89 -22.35 18.54
N PHE A 337 -27.53 -21.35 17.93
CA PHE A 337 -26.80 -20.25 17.30
C PHE A 337 -26.68 -19.08 18.27
N ASP A 338 -25.54 -18.40 18.22
CA ASP A 338 -25.22 -17.27 19.10
C ASP A 338 -24.89 -15.99 18.31
N THR A 339 -24.77 -16.10 16.99
CA THR A 339 -24.34 -15.01 16.13
C THR A 339 -25.19 -14.94 14.87
N VAL A 340 -25.71 -13.74 14.59
CA VAL A 340 -26.31 -13.40 13.29
C VAL A 340 -25.19 -12.84 12.41
N GLY A 341 -24.92 -13.52 11.31
CA GLY A 341 -24.07 -13.04 10.23
C GLY A 341 -24.81 -12.05 9.33
N PRO A 342 -24.37 -11.91 8.07
CA PRO A 342 -25.08 -11.08 7.11
C PRO A 342 -26.52 -11.56 6.86
N ALA A 343 -27.49 -10.66 7.02
CA ALA A 343 -28.91 -10.93 6.82
C ALA A 343 -29.62 -9.74 6.17
N LYS A 344 -30.55 -9.99 5.23
CA LYS A 344 -31.28 -8.95 4.49
C LYS A 344 -32.63 -9.44 3.98
N ASN A 345 -33.66 -8.60 4.13
CA ASN A 345 -35.05 -8.86 3.73
C ASN A 345 -35.60 -10.19 4.29
N ILE A 346 -35.26 -10.45 5.55
CA ILE A 346 -35.74 -11.54 6.38
C ILE A 346 -35.81 -11.02 7.82
N ALA A 347 -36.62 -11.67 8.66
CA ALA A 347 -36.58 -11.45 10.10
C ALA A 347 -36.06 -12.71 10.80
N VAL A 348 -35.44 -12.55 11.97
CA VAL A 348 -34.92 -13.66 12.79
C VAL A 348 -35.66 -13.67 14.14
N PRO A 349 -36.84 -14.31 14.25
CA PRO A 349 -37.64 -14.29 15.48
C PRO A 349 -36.95 -14.96 16.68
N ASP A 350 -36.14 -15.99 16.44
CA ASP A 350 -35.38 -16.69 17.48
C ASP A 350 -34.02 -17.11 16.92
N LEU A 351 -32.98 -16.36 17.29
CA LEU A 351 -31.60 -16.67 16.91
C LEU A 351 -31.17 -18.04 17.43
N GLY A 352 -31.42 -18.33 18.71
CA GLY A 352 -30.94 -19.54 19.37
C GLY A 352 -31.42 -20.82 18.67
N ARG A 353 -32.66 -20.82 18.18
CA ARG A 353 -33.25 -21.93 17.42
C ARG A 353 -33.02 -21.85 15.91
N GLY A 354 -32.50 -20.72 15.42
CA GLY A 354 -32.32 -20.45 14.00
C GLY A 354 -33.62 -20.26 13.24
N GLU A 355 -34.64 -19.67 13.87
CA GLU A 355 -35.90 -19.36 13.22
C GLU A 355 -35.73 -18.13 12.32
N VAL A 356 -36.04 -18.28 11.03
CA VAL A 356 -35.96 -17.22 10.02
C VAL A 356 -37.31 -17.05 9.34
N GLN A 357 -37.90 -15.86 9.46
CA GLN A 357 -39.13 -15.50 8.79
C GLN A 357 -38.85 -14.89 7.42
N ILE A 358 -39.55 -15.41 6.41
CA ILE A 358 -39.38 -15.06 5.01
C ILE A 358 -40.20 -13.82 4.67
N GLU A 359 -39.55 -12.75 4.20
CA GLU A 359 -40.27 -11.52 3.81
C GLU A 359 -40.57 -11.45 2.31
N LYS A 360 -39.96 -12.30 1.50
CA LYS A 360 -40.19 -12.37 0.04
C LYS A 360 -40.40 -13.83 -0.39
N ALA A 361 -41.51 -14.11 -1.08
CA ALA A 361 -41.74 -15.44 -1.61
C ALA A 361 -40.75 -15.77 -2.75
N GLY A 362 -40.39 -17.05 -2.89
CA GLY A 362 -39.55 -17.51 -3.99
C GLY A 362 -38.81 -18.82 -3.71
N TRP A 363 -37.90 -19.19 -4.61
CA TRP A 363 -37.01 -20.34 -4.46
C TRP A 363 -35.75 -19.95 -3.70
N TYR A 364 -35.47 -20.64 -2.60
CA TYR A 364 -34.31 -20.44 -1.75
C TYR A 364 -33.35 -21.62 -1.82
N ALA A 365 -32.04 -21.34 -1.90
CA ALA A 365 -30.99 -22.27 -1.52
C ALA A 365 -30.72 -22.10 -0.03
N ILE A 366 -30.76 -23.20 0.72
CA ILE A 366 -30.57 -23.21 2.17
C ILE A 366 -29.53 -24.27 2.51
N THR A 367 -28.48 -23.90 3.25
CA THR A 367 -27.45 -24.84 3.69
C THR A 367 -27.39 -24.82 5.21
N THR A 368 -27.24 -26.00 5.80
CA THR A 368 -27.06 -26.15 7.24
C THR A 368 -26.07 -27.24 7.53
N ALA A 369 -25.22 -27.00 8.51
CA ALA A 369 -24.32 -27.99 9.04
C ALA A 369 -24.14 -27.81 10.54
N TYR A 370 -23.76 -28.89 11.21
CA TYR A 370 -23.50 -28.93 12.64
C TYR A 370 -22.17 -29.63 12.89
N ALA A 371 -21.34 -29.03 13.73
CA ALA A 371 -20.24 -29.74 14.38
C ALA A 371 -20.71 -30.33 15.71
N LEU A 372 -20.38 -31.59 15.92
CA LEU A 372 -20.87 -32.39 17.04
C LEU A 372 -19.82 -32.45 18.15
N SER A 373 -20.26 -32.32 19.40
CA SER A 373 -19.42 -32.41 20.59
C SER A 373 -18.81 -33.82 20.77
N SER A 374 -19.49 -34.85 20.25
CA SER A 374 -19.01 -36.22 20.18
C SER A 374 -19.38 -36.85 18.83
N SER A 375 -18.67 -37.91 18.42
CA SER A 375 -19.02 -38.61 17.18
C SER A 375 -20.29 -39.45 17.34
N THR A 376 -21.11 -39.54 16.29
CA THR A 376 -22.37 -40.31 16.27
C THR A 376 -22.57 -41.00 14.92
N THR A 377 -23.44 -42.00 14.86
CA THR A 377 -23.84 -42.69 13.62
C THR A 377 -25.31 -42.39 13.29
N GLY A 378 -25.69 -42.60 12.03
CA GLY A 378 -27.09 -42.45 11.62
C GLY A 378 -27.66 -41.04 11.74
N ALA A 379 -26.84 -40.00 11.77
CA ALA A 379 -27.27 -38.63 11.96
C ALA A 379 -27.57 -37.93 10.64
N ARG A 380 -28.50 -36.97 10.65
CA ARG A 380 -28.82 -36.13 9.47
C ARG A 380 -29.33 -34.77 9.90
N VAL A 381 -29.33 -33.86 8.93
CA VAL A 381 -29.92 -32.53 9.07
C VAL A 381 -31.34 -32.52 8.49
N GLY A 382 -32.24 -31.77 9.12
CA GLY A 382 -33.61 -31.54 8.67
C GLY A 382 -33.89 -30.05 8.47
N LEU A 383 -34.83 -29.73 7.60
CA LEU A 383 -35.37 -28.39 7.43
C LEU A 383 -36.84 -28.39 7.86
N TRP A 384 -37.15 -27.59 8.87
CA TRP A 384 -38.49 -27.42 9.39
C TRP A 384 -39.10 -26.12 8.92
N THR A 385 -40.40 -26.11 8.71
CA THR A 385 -41.15 -24.94 8.28
C THR A 385 -42.46 -24.81 9.04
N THR A 386 -42.95 -23.59 9.18
CA THR A 386 -44.30 -23.26 9.64
C THR A 386 -44.87 -22.15 8.75
N PRO A 387 -46.18 -22.14 8.44
CA PRO A 387 -46.76 -21.14 7.53
C PRO A 387 -46.73 -19.71 8.08
N ALA A 388 -46.60 -19.54 9.39
CA ALA A 388 -46.52 -18.23 10.05
C ALA A 388 -45.81 -18.34 11.41
N PRO A 389 -45.31 -17.24 11.99
CA PRO A 389 -44.79 -17.21 13.35
C PRO A 389 -45.81 -17.77 14.34
N GLY A 390 -45.39 -18.69 15.22
CA GLY A 390 -46.26 -19.37 16.18
C GLY A 390 -47.17 -20.47 15.59
N GLY A 391 -47.13 -20.71 14.28
CA GLY A 391 -47.88 -21.79 13.64
C GLY A 391 -47.31 -23.19 13.92
N SER A 392 -48.01 -24.22 13.45
CA SER A 392 -47.56 -25.61 13.59
C SER A 392 -46.38 -25.93 12.69
N TRP A 393 -45.34 -26.52 13.29
CA TRP A 393 -44.11 -26.90 12.60
C TRP A 393 -44.22 -28.25 11.90
N SER A 394 -43.69 -28.33 10.69
CA SER A 394 -43.58 -29.55 9.90
C SER A 394 -42.16 -29.74 9.38
N LEU A 395 -41.67 -30.97 9.37
CA LEU A 395 -40.41 -31.33 8.70
C LEU A 395 -40.62 -31.34 7.18
N SER A 396 -39.99 -30.40 6.48
CA SER A 396 -40.20 -30.16 5.04
C SER A 396 -39.20 -30.91 4.16
N ARG A 397 -37.93 -30.98 4.59
CA ARG A 397 -36.84 -31.67 3.88
C ARG A 397 -35.90 -32.33 4.89
N VAL A 398 -35.21 -33.37 4.44
CA VAL A 398 -34.15 -34.04 5.19
C VAL A 398 -32.94 -34.26 4.29
N GLY A 399 -31.75 -34.10 4.85
CA GLY A 399 -30.50 -34.41 4.19
C GLY A 399 -30.21 -35.92 4.20
N ALA A 400 -29.11 -36.28 3.53
CA ALA A 400 -28.58 -37.64 3.60
C ALA A 400 -28.22 -37.99 5.04
N ARG A 401 -28.52 -39.23 5.42
CA ARG A 401 -28.16 -39.80 6.72
C ARG A 401 -26.76 -40.38 6.64
N THR A 402 -25.94 -40.11 7.66
CA THR A 402 -24.64 -40.79 7.79
C THR A 402 -24.86 -42.28 7.97
N ALA A 403 -23.94 -43.10 7.48
CA ALA A 403 -24.07 -44.54 7.59
C ALA A 403 -24.17 -44.97 9.07
N ASP A 404 -24.94 -46.01 9.35
CA ASP A 404 -25.19 -46.47 10.72
C ASP A 404 -23.95 -47.10 11.37
N ASP A 405 -22.92 -47.41 10.57
CA ASP A 405 -21.63 -48.00 10.96
C ASP A 405 -20.46 -47.00 10.97
N THR A 406 -20.68 -45.75 10.51
CA THR A 406 -19.60 -44.77 10.30
C THR A 406 -19.80 -43.56 11.20
N ALA A 407 -18.97 -43.45 12.25
CA ALA A 407 -19.05 -42.37 13.22
C ALA A 407 -18.64 -41.03 12.58
N SER A 408 -19.52 -40.05 12.65
CA SER A 408 -19.32 -38.70 12.11
C SER A 408 -19.25 -37.67 13.22
N LYS A 409 -18.35 -36.69 13.09
CA LYS A 409 -18.23 -35.52 14.00
C LYS A 409 -18.90 -34.26 13.44
N SER A 410 -19.44 -34.35 12.24
CA SER A 410 -20.19 -33.29 11.61
C SER A 410 -21.25 -33.88 10.69
N ILE A 411 -22.32 -33.12 10.48
CA ILE A 411 -23.37 -33.43 9.52
C ILE A 411 -23.77 -32.15 8.82
N GLY A 412 -24.17 -32.24 7.55
CA GLY A 412 -24.56 -31.07 6.76
C GLY A 412 -25.42 -31.45 5.57
N SER A 413 -26.22 -30.49 5.11
CA SER A 413 -27.01 -30.64 3.89
C SER A 413 -27.38 -29.29 3.29
N SER A 414 -27.66 -29.30 1.99
CA SER A 414 -28.19 -28.16 1.24
C SER A 414 -29.53 -28.52 0.63
N PHE A 415 -30.46 -27.57 0.65
CA PHE A 415 -31.82 -27.72 0.18
C PHE A 415 -32.14 -26.61 -0.82
N THR A 416 -32.98 -26.94 -1.81
CA THR A 416 -33.63 -25.94 -2.66
C THR A 416 -35.13 -26.05 -2.47
N VAL A 417 -35.75 -25.02 -1.92
CA VAL A 417 -37.16 -25.03 -1.50
C VAL A 417 -37.86 -23.74 -1.87
N PHE A 418 -39.12 -23.85 -2.27
CA PHE A 418 -39.98 -22.68 -2.41
C PHE A 418 -40.53 -22.30 -1.03
N LEU A 419 -40.39 -21.03 -0.66
CA LEU A 419 -40.91 -20.49 0.60
C LEU A 419 -41.87 -19.35 0.33
N GLN A 420 -42.97 -19.34 1.10
CA GLN A 420 -43.97 -18.28 1.03
C GLN A 420 -43.56 -17.11 1.92
N GLN A 421 -43.95 -15.89 1.52
CA GLN A 421 -43.84 -14.73 2.40
C GLN A 421 -44.64 -14.97 3.69
N GLY A 422 -44.08 -14.58 4.82
CA GLY A 422 -44.63 -14.79 6.15
C GLY A 422 -44.31 -16.14 6.78
N SER A 423 -43.90 -17.15 6.00
CA SER A 423 -43.49 -18.45 6.54
C SER A 423 -42.20 -18.35 7.36
N VAL A 424 -42.02 -19.26 8.31
CA VAL A 424 -40.80 -19.37 9.11
C VAL A 424 -40.13 -20.69 8.81
N VAL A 425 -38.82 -20.65 8.61
CA VAL A 425 -37.97 -21.83 8.44
C VAL A 425 -37.02 -21.95 9.62
N ALA A 426 -36.71 -23.17 10.02
CA ALA A 426 -35.74 -23.46 11.05
C ALA A 426 -34.97 -24.74 10.73
N PRO A 427 -33.69 -24.80 11.08
CA PRO A 427 -32.92 -26.02 10.95
C PRO A 427 -33.32 -27.02 12.05
N GLY A 428 -33.14 -28.29 11.76
CA GLY A 428 -33.37 -29.40 12.67
C GLY A 428 -32.46 -30.57 12.36
N TYR A 429 -32.68 -31.70 12.99
CA TYR A 429 -31.79 -32.84 12.88
C TYR A 429 -32.50 -34.14 13.23
N TYR A 430 -31.84 -35.24 12.91
CA TYR A 430 -32.00 -36.51 13.60
C TYR A 430 -30.66 -36.98 14.15
N LEU A 431 -30.65 -37.45 15.40
CA LEU A 431 -29.50 -38.05 16.06
C LEU A 431 -29.88 -39.42 16.63
N GLY A 432 -29.02 -40.43 16.46
CA GLY A 432 -29.21 -41.75 17.06
C GLY A 432 -29.04 -41.78 18.59
N GLY A 433 -28.36 -40.77 19.15
CA GLY A 433 -28.14 -40.61 20.59
C GLY A 433 -28.04 -39.13 20.98
N LYS A 434 -28.04 -38.83 22.28
CA LYS A 434 -27.84 -37.46 22.75
C LYS A 434 -26.47 -36.95 22.31
N ASN A 435 -26.41 -35.71 21.84
CA ASN A 435 -25.16 -35.04 21.46
C ASN A 435 -25.27 -33.54 21.79
N GLY A 436 -24.27 -32.75 21.46
CA GLY A 436 -24.32 -31.31 21.52
C GLY A 436 -23.70 -30.68 20.30
N PHE A 437 -24.16 -29.48 19.93
CA PHE A 437 -23.63 -28.74 18.78
C PHE A 437 -22.67 -27.64 19.25
N VAL A 438 -21.55 -27.47 18.53
CA VAL A 438 -20.41 -26.64 18.94
C VAL A 438 -19.80 -25.91 17.75
N GLY A 439 -19.15 -24.77 18.02
CA GLY A 439 -18.16 -24.13 17.16
C GLY A 439 -18.65 -23.64 15.79
N THR A 440 -17.72 -23.02 15.06
CA THR A 440 -17.98 -22.28 13.81
C THR A 440 -18.45 -23.12 12.63
N ALA A 441 -18.29 -24.44 12.70
CA ALA A 441 -18.85 -25.37 11.71
C ALA A 441 -20.35 -25.68 11.93
N THR A 442 -20.98 -25.04 12.93
CA THR A 442 -22.42 -25.06 13.16
C THR A 442 -23.05 -23.79 12.57
N TYR A 443 -23.76 -23.92 11.45
CA TYR A 443 -24.34 -22.79 10.72
C TYR A 443 -25.66 -23.12 9.99
N PHE A 444 -26.42 -22.08 9.68
CA PHE A 444 -27.67 -22.09 8.92
C PHE A 444 -27.75 -20.86 8.02
N ASP A 445 -27.55 -21.09 6.73
CA ASP A 445 -27.48 -20.06 5.70
C ASP A 445 -28.61 -20.22 4.69
N GLY A 446 -29.06 -19.11 4.12
CA GLY A 446 -30.02 -19.15 3.02
C GLY A 446 -29.95 -17.94 2.11
N ALA A 447 -30.24 -18.15 0.82
CA ALA A 447 -30.28 -17.11 -0.19
C ALA A 447 -31.42 -17.35 -1.19
N LEU A 448 -32.12 -16.28 -1.55
CA LEU A 448 -33.13 -16.29 -2.61
C LEU A 448 -32.43 -16.47 -3.97
N LEU A 449 -32.80 -17.51 -4.70
CA LEU A 449 -32.30 -17.82 -6.04
C LEU A 449 -33.15 -17.15 -7.13
N SER A 450 -34.46 -17.28 -7.04
CA SER A 450 -35.42 -16.71 -7.99
C SER A 450 -36.76 -16.44 -7.31
N TYR A 451 -37.53 -15.49 -7.84
CA TYR A 451 -38.86 -15.12 -7.35
C TYR A 451 -39.96 -15.64 -8.28
#